data_AF-A0A7X4ATC4-F1
#
_entry.id   AF-A0A7X4ATC4-F1
#
_cell.length_a   1.000
_cell.length_b   1.000
_cell.length_c   1.000
_cell.angle_alpha   90.00
_cell.angle_beta   90.00
_cell.angle_gamma   90.00
#
_symmetry.space_group_name_H-M   'P 1'
#
loop_
_entity.id
_entity.type
_entity.pdbx_description
1 polymer ?
#
loop_
_entity_poly.entity_id
_entity_poly.type
_entity_poly.pdbx_seq_one_letter_code
_entity_poly.pdbx_strand_id
1 'polypeptide(L)'
;MTRAILLIVVIALVISIAGGAVGNVFGLGFLGAPMAHIQLPAEPVIPNPLVETDTAFIRDITITNTMVASWAAIILLVVISVIVSRKVSTVPGRLQGTIEMVFEFFLGIGESIAGEHARRFFPLVMTIFLFIIVNNWIGILPGFGTIGWVESPKKVLHHAEEKAERAGEHVDVAHVDLQVFEGTGGLVMLPPGSVDNHISVEEYERGEGFDKKSQTPGLLIPYLRSANTDINTPLALALIAMVTIHWWCLSTLGIFGHIGK
;
A
#
# COMPACT_ATOMS: atom_id res chain seq x y z
N MET A 1 28.55 4.26 -13.40
CA MET A 1 27.26 4.90 -13.06
C MET A 1 26.20 3.88 -12.61
N THR A 2 25.87 2.84 -13.39
CA THR A 2 24.81 1.87 -13.01
C THR A 2 25.10 1.05 -11.75
N ARG A 3 26.37 0.66 -11.52
CA ARG A 3 26.76 -0.09 -10.31
C ARG A 3 26.66 0.74 -9.03
N ALA A 4 26.90 2.06 -9.12
CA ALA A 4 26.77 2.98 -7.98
C ALA A 4 25.29 3.20 -7.61
N ILE A 5 24.42 3.37 -8.61
CA ILE A 5 22.97 3.48 -8.38
C ILE A 5 22.43 2.19 -7.76
N LEU A 6 22.85 1.02 -8.27
CA LEU A 6 22.46 -0.27 -7.70
C LEU A 6 22.91 -0.41 -6.24
N LEU A 7 24.15 -0.02 -5.93
CA LEU A 7 24.68 -0.06 -4.57
C LEU A 7 23.87 0.83 -3.62
N ILE A 8 23.54 2.05 -4.04
CA ILE A 8 22.72 2.99 -3.24
C ILE A 8 21.33 2.42 -2.98
N VAL A 9 20.68 1.84 -4.00
CA VAL A 9 19.35 1.22 -3.85
C VAL A 9 19.42 0.01 -2.91
N VAL A 10 20.45 -0.82 -3.00
CA VAL A 10 20.62 -1.97 -2.12
C VAL A 10 20.89 -1.53 -0.68
N ILE A 11 21.73 -0.51 -0.47
CA ILE A 11 21.98 0.04 0.87
C ILE A 11 20.70 0.63 1.46
N ALA A 12 19.95 1.42 0.68
CA ALA A 12 18.66 1.97 1.10
C ALA A 12 17.66 0.87 1.46
N LEU A 13 17.62 -0.22 0.69
CA LEU A 13 16.78 -1.38 0.97
C LEU A 13 17.19 -2.09 2.27
N VAL A 14 18.49 -2.31 2.49
CA VAL A 14 18.99 -2.97 3.71
C VAL A 14 18.69 -2.11 4.94
N ILE A 15 18.91 -0.80 4.86
CA ILE A 15 18.58 0.14 5.94
C ILE A 15 17.07 0.17 6.18
N SER A 16 16.26 0.12 5.12
CA SER A 16 14.80 0.05 5.23
C SER A 16 14.32 -1.23 5.90
N ILE A 17 14.89 -2.39 5.57
CA ILE A 17 14.50 -3.68 6.17
C ILE A 17 14.95 -3.73 7.63
N ALA A 18 16.20 -3.34 7.90
CA ALA A 18 16.80 -3.37 9.24
C ALA A 18 16.23 -2.29 10.17
N GLY A 19 15.80 -1.16 9.63
CA GLY A 19 15.18 -0.07 10.39
C GLY A 19 13.65 -0.13 10.44
N GLY A 20 13.00 -0.82 9.50
CA GLY A 20 11.54 -0.86 9.36
C GLY A 20 10.87 -1.93 10.22
N ALA A 21 9.71 -2.42 9.76
CA ALA A 21 8.87 -3.35 10.52
C ALA A 21 9.58 -4.66 10.90
N VAL A 22 10.44 -5.19 10.02
CA VAL A 22 11.22 -6.40 10.29
C VAL A 22 12.30 -6.14 11.34
N GLY A 23 13.00 -5.02 11.23
CA GLY A 23 13.94 -4.53 12.23
C GLY A 23 13.34 -4.35 13.62
N ASN A 24 12.07 -3.92 13.68
CA ASN A 24 11.35 -3.72 14.94
C ASN A 24 11.23 -5.00 15.77
N VAL A 25 11.04 -6.15 15.11
CA VAL A 25 11.02 -7.47 15.78
C VAL A 25 12.35 -7.78 16.47
N PHE A 26 13.45 -7.22 15.98
CA PHE A 26 14.80 -7.40 16.51
C PHE A 26 15.30 -6.19 17.32
N GLY A 27 14.44 -5.23 17.67
CA GLY A 27 14.81 -4.04 18.45
C GLY A 27 15.59 -2.98 17.67
N LEU A 28 15.65 -3.10 16.34
CA LEU A 28 16.30 -2.16 15.41
C LEU A 28 15.28 -1.30 14.64
N GLY A 29 14.01 -1.31 15.05
CA GLY A 29 12.88 -0.68 14.34
C GLY A 29 12.81 0.85 14.39
N PHE A 30 13.94 1.56 14.27
CA PHE A 30 13.96 3.02 14.37
C PHE A 30 13.15 3.72 13.27
N LEU A 31 12.91 3.08 12.12
CA LEU A 31 12.04 3.58 11.03
C LEU A 31 10.64 2.93 11.06
N GLY A 32 10.30 2.18 12.11
CA GLY A 32 9.02 1.51 12.23
C GLY A 32 7.88 2.52 12.26
N ALA A 33 6.92 2.38 11.35
CA ALA A 33 5.59 2.94 11.52
C ALA A 33 4.81 2.06 12.52
N PRO A 34 3.82 2.61 13.27
CA PRO A 34 2.83 1.77 13.95
C PRO A 34 2.33 0.71 12.97
N MET A 35 2.32 -0.56 13.39
CA MET A 35 1.90 -1.65 12.51
C MET A 35 0.52 -1.33 11.95
N ALA A 36 0.40 -1.27 10.62
CA ALA A 36 -0.88 -1.04 9.98
C ALA A 36 -1.83 -2.16 10.40
N HIS A 37 -2.76 -1.84 11.29
CA HIS A 37 -3.90 -2.70 11.55
C HIS A 37 -4.63 -2.87 10.21
N ILE A 38 -4.68 -4.11 9.75
CA ILE A 38 -5.22 -4.54 8.47
C ILE A 38 -6.71 -4.10 8.37
N GLN A 39 -7.13 -3.60 7.20
CA GLN A 39 -8.53 -3.25 6.83
C GLN A 39 -9.07 -1.89 7.30
N LEU A 40 -8.34 -0.79 7.14
CA LEU A 40 -8.95 0.54 7.13
C LEU A 40 -9.28 0.97 5.69
N PRO A 41 -10.49 1.51 5.42
CA PRO A 41 -10.86 1.99 4.09
C PRO A 41 -9.90 3.09 3.62
N ALA A 42 -9.72 3.19 2.31
CA ALA A 42 -8.87 4.21 1.70
C ALA A 42 -9.31 5.61 2.13
N GLU A 43 -8.35 6.43 2.55
CA GLU A 43 -8.60 7.81 2.97
C GLU A 43 -8.22 8.77 1.84
N PRO A 44 -9.04 9.80 1.58
CA PRO A 44 -8.74 10.79 0.56
C PRO A 44 -7.49 11.61 0.95
N VAL A 45 -6.57 11.75 -0.01
CA VAL A 45 -5.32 12.54 0.08
C VAL A 45 -5.57 14.03 -0.15
N ILE A 46 -6.79 14.44 -0.52
CA ILE A 46 -7.18 15.84 -0.58
C ILE A 46 -8.59 15.95 0.03
N PRO A 47 -8.86 16.93 0.94
CA PRO A 47 -10.17 17.07 1.59
C PRO A 47 -11.31 17.35 0.61
N ASN A 48 -10.98 17.92 -0.55
CA ASN A 48 -11.95 18.29 -1.57
C ASN A 48 -11.92 17.26 -2.71
N PRO A 49 -13.08 16.79 -3.18
CA PRO A 49 -13.14 15.94 -4.37
C PRO A 49 -12.64 16.70 -5.60
N LEU A 50 -11.98 15.98 -6.51
CA LEU A 50 -11.47 16.57 -7.76
C LEU A 50 -12.58 16.85 -8.76
N VAL A 51 -13.65 16.04 -8.70
CA VAL A 51 -14.84 16.20 -9.51
C VAL A 51 -16.04 15.94 -8.59
N GLU A 52 -16.73 17.00 -8.19
CA GLU A 52 -18.05 16.92 -7.57
C GLU A 52 -19.01 16.45 -8.66
N THR A 53 -19.50 15.23 -8.54
CA THR A 53 -20.41 14.67 -9.54
C THR A 53 -21.72 14.34 -8.86
N ASP A 54 -22.71 15.23 -8.99
CA ASP A 54 -24.04 15.07 -8.40
C ASP A 54 -24.92 14.13 -9.26
N THR A 55 -24.39 12.93 -9.54
CA THR A 55 -25.12 11.89 -10.28
C THR A 55 -25.14 10.58 -9.50
N ALA A 56 -26.33 9.95 -9.41
CA ALA A 56 -26.57 8.74 -8.63
C ALA A 56 -25.68 7.51 -8.99
N PHE A 57 -24.92 7.58 -10.09
CA PHE A 57 -24.08 6.48 -10.58
C PHE A 57 -22.57 6.74 -10.38
N ILE A 58 -22.14 7.99 -10.32
CA ILE A 58 -20.72 8.36 -10.16
C ILE A 58 -20.61 9.15 -8.86
N ARG A 59 -20.02 8.52 -7.85
CA ARG A 59 -19.68 9.16 -6.58
C ARG A 59 -18.49 10.10 -6.80
N ASP A 60 -18.36 11.12 -5.96
CA ASP A 60 -17.29 12.10 -6.04
C ASP A 60 -15.90 11.46 -6.22
N ILE A 61 -15.17 11.91 -7.23
CA ILE A 61 -13.84 11.37 -7.55
C ILE A 61 -12.83 11.99 -6.60
N THR A 62 -12.43 11.22 -5.59
CA THR A 62 -11.38 11.58 -4.64
C THR A 62 -10.13 10.77 -4.93
N ILE A 63 -8.95 11.41 -4.87
CA ILE A 63 -7.68 10.68 -4.91
C ILE A 63 -7.43 10.10 -3.52
N THR A 64 -7.35 8.79 -3.42
CA THR A 64 -7.03 8.12 -2.16
C THR A 64 -5.53 7.87 -2.00
N ASN A 65 -5.10 7.67 -0.76
CA ASN A 65 -3.71 7.31 -0.44
C ASN A 65 -3.29 5.99 -1.10
N THR A 66 -4.20 5.04 -1.20
CA THR A 66 -3.96 3.74 -1.82
C THR A 66 -3.83 3.85 -3.35
N MET A 67 -4.54 4.79 -3.99
CA MET A 67 -4.38 5.08 -5.42
C MET A 67 -2.98 5.64 -5.72
N VAL A 68 -2.53 6.62 -4.94
CA VAL A 68 -1.20 7.23 -5.11
C VAL A 68 -0.09 6.18 -4.91
N ALA A 69 -0.21 5.35 -3.87
CA ALA A 69 0.73 4.27 -3.63
C ALA A 69 0.74 3.22 -4.76
N SER A 70 -0.44 2.86 -5.29
CA SER A 70 -0.57 1.95 -6.43
C SER A 70 0.10 2.52 -7.68
N TRP A 71 -0.07 3.81 -7.96
CA TRP A 71 0.59 4.47 -9.09
C TRP A 71 2.10 4.50 -8.93
N ALA A 72 2.61 4.77 -7.72
CA ALA A 72 4.03 4.69 -7.43
C ALA A 72 4.59 3.28 -7.69
N ALA A 73 3.87 2.23 -7.27
CA ALA A 73 4.24 0.84 -7.53
C ALA A 73 4.25 0.50 -9.03
N ILE A 74 3.24 0.96 -9.78
CA ILE A 74 3.14 0.77 -11.23
C ILE A 74 4.30 1.46 -11.95
N ILE A 75 4.58 2.73 -11.61
CA ILE A 75 5.69 3.49 -12.20
C ILE A 75 7.02 2.78 -11.92
N LEU A 76 7.23 2.33 -10.68
CA LEU A 76 8.43 1.60 -10.30
C LEU A 76 8.59 0.30 -11.12
N LEU A 77 7.52 -0.49 -11.24
CA LEU A 77 7.51 -1.71 -12.03
C LEU A 77 7.82 -1.44 -13.51
N VAL A 78 7.21 -0.41 -14.11
CA VAL A 78 7.45 -0.03 -15.49
C VAL A 78 8.91 0.38 -15.70
N VAL A 79 9.44 1.22 -14.80
CA VAL A 79 10.85 1.66 -14.87
C VAL A 79 11.80 0.47 -14.75
N ILE A 80 11.60 -0.41 -13.76
CA ILE A 80 12.41 -1.62 -13.58
C ILE A 80 12.30 -2.50 -14.82
N SER A 81 11.09 -2.78 -15.30
CA SER A 81 10.83 -3.62 -16.46
C SER A 81 11.53 -3.09 -17.71
N VAL A 82 11.46 -1.78 -17.98
CA VAL A 82 12.13 -1.14 -19.13
C VAL A 82 13.66 -1.22 -18.98
N ILE A 83 14.20 -0.97 -17.79
CA ILE A 83 15.65 -1.05 -17.55
C ILE A 83 16.17 -2.47 -17.71
N VAL A 84 15.46 -3.47 -17.18
CA VAL A 84 15.84 -4.89 -17.31
C VAL A 84 15.72 -5.34 -18.76
N SER A 85 14.61 -5.03 -19.44
CA SER A 85 14.36 -5.42 -20.83
C SER A 85 15.43 -4.88 -21.78
N ARG A 86 15.94 -3.67 -21.54
CA ARG A 86 17.02 -3.07 -22.35
C ARG A 86 18.39 -3.72 -22.16
N LYS A 87 18.57 -4.57 -21.15
CA LYS A 87 19.85 -5.18 -20.78
C LYS A 87 19.89 -6.69 -20.97
N VAL A 88 18.85 -7.27 -21.53
CA VAL A 88 18.79 -8.71 -21.85
C VAL A 88 19.84 -9.01 -22.92
N SER A 89 20.68 -9.99 -22.65
CA SER A 89 21.76 -10.43 -23.54
C SER A 89 21.58 -11.91 -23.90
N THR A 90 22.03 -12.32 -25.08
CA THR A 90 21.86 -13.71 -25.56
C THR A 90 22.60 -14.74 -24.70
N VAL A 91 23.74 -14.35 -24.10
CA VAL A 91 24.45 -15.17 -23.10
C VAL A 91 24.16 -14.57 -21.73
N PRO A 92 23.35 -15.23 -20.86
CA PRO A 92 22.88 -14.62 -19.64
C PRO A 92 24.02 -14.39 -18.64
N GLY A 93 24.12 -13.17 -18.12
CA GLY A 93 24.94 -12.88 -16.94
C GLY A 93 24.32 -13.46 -15.66
N ARG A 94 25.06 -13.45 -14.55
CA ARG A 94 24.63 -14.08 -13.27
C ARG A 94 23.23 -13.63 -12.80
N LEU A 95 22.96 -12.33 -12.83
CA LEU A 95 21.65 -11.78 -12.41
C LEU A 95 20.53 -12.12 -13.39
N GLN A 96 20.80 -12.09 -14.70
CA GLN A 96 19.83 -12.49 -15.72
C GLN A 96 19.46 -13.97 -15.56
N GLY A 97 20.45 -14.85 -15.35
CA GLY A 97 20.20 -16.28 -15.14
C GLY A 97 19.37 -16.58 -13.89
N THR A 98 19.58 -15.86 -12.77
CA THR A 98 18.71 -16.00 -11.58
C THR A 98 17.27 -15.56 -11.86
N ILE A 99 17.08 -14.45 -12.59
CA ILE A 99 15.74 -13.98 -12.95
C ILE A 99 15.07 -14.96 -13.91
N GLU A 100 15.77 -15.44 -14.93
CA GLU A 100 15.27 -16.46 -15.87
C GLU A 100 14.85 -17.73 -15.15
N MET A 101 15.65 -18.22 -14.19
CA MET A 101 15.30 -19.37 -13.35
C MET A 101 13.98 -19.17 -12.61
N VAL A 102 13.76 -17.98 -12.04
CA VAL A 102 12.50 -17.65 -11.34
C VAL A 102 11.33 -17.64 -12.32
N PHE A 103 11.49 -17.02 -13.49
CA PHE A 103 10.43 -16.97 -14.50
C PHE A 103 10.12 -18.37 -15.06
N GLU A 104 11.13 -19.20 -15.28
CA GLU A 104 10.98 -20.59 -15.73
C GLU A 104 10.28 -21.44 -14.67
N PHE A 105 10.59 -21.25 -13.38
CA PHE A 105 9.88 -21.89 -12.28
C PHE A 105 8.37 -21.55 -12.29
N PHE A 106 8.01 -20.27 -12.40
CA PHE A 106 6.61 -19.87 -12.47
C PHE A 106 5.93 -20.34 -13.75
N LEU A 107 6.64 -20.35 -14.88
CA LEU A 107 6.12 -20.85 -16.13
C LEU A 107 5.84 -22.36 -16.03
N GLY A 108 6.73 -23.12 -15.39
CA GLY A 108 6.54 -24.54 -15.12
C GLY A 108 5.32 -24.84 -14.25
N ILE A 109 5.05 -24.01 -13.24
CA ILE A 109 3.79 -24.08 -12.47
C ILE A 109 2.59 -23.84 -13.40
N GLY A 110 2.65 -22.81 -14.24
CA GLY A 110 1.59 -22.51 -15.21
C GLY A 110 1.35 -23.66 -16.19
N GLU A 111 2.42 -24.25 -16.74
CA GLU A 111 2.39 -25.39 -17.67
C GLU A 111 1.84 -26.65 -16.97
N SER A 112 2.12 -26.85 -15.68
CA SER A 112 1.54 -27.97 -14.92
C SER A 112 0.02 -27.86 -14.70
N ILE A 113 -0.51 -26.64 -14.66
CA ILE A 113 -1.93 -26.37 -14.39
C ILE A 113 -2.74 -26.33 -15.69
N ALA A 114 -2.21 -25.68 -16.72
CA ALA A 114 -2.95 -25.36 -17.93
C ALA A 114 -2.32 -25.88 -19.24
N GLY A 115 -1.25 -26.66 -19.14
CA GLY A 115 -0.57 -27.25 -20.28
C GLY A 115 -0.03 -26.18 -21.24
N GLU A 116 -0.20 -26.43 -22.54
CA GLU A 116 0.32 -25.56 -23.61
C GLU A 116 -0.24 -24.13 -23.59
N HIS A 117 -1.39 -23.92 -22.95
CA HIS A 117 -2.00 -22.60 -22.84
C HIS A 117 -1.35 -21.70 -21.79
N ALA A 118 -0.44 -22.25 -20.96
CA ALA A 118 0.29 -21.53 -19.92
C ALA A 118 0.94 -20.23 -20.40
N ARG A 119 1.61 -20.28 -21.55
CA ARG A 119 2.34 -19.15 -22.11
C ARG A 119 1.43 -17.97 -22.46
N ARG A 120 0.13 -18.22 -22.67
CA ARG A 120 -0.84 -17.17 -23.01
C ARG A 120 -1.25 -16.34 -21.79
N PHE A 121 -1.42 -16.95 -20.62
CA PHE A 121 -1.83 -16.23 -19.41
C PHE A 121 -0.68 -15.90 -18.46
N PHE A 122 0.49 -16.50 -18.67
CA PHE A 122 1.68 -16.26 -17.88
C PHE A 122 1.99 -14.76 -17.68
N PRO A 123 1.91 -13.88 -18.70
CA PRO A 123 2.17 -12.44 -18.51
C PRO A 123 1.23 -11.78 -17.48
N LEU A 124 -0.06 -12.16 -17.46
CA LEU A 124 -1.01 -11.61 -16.51
C LEU A 124 -0.68 -12.08 -15.09
N VAL A 125 -0.49 -13.39 -14.90
CA VAL A 125 -0.16 -13.98 -13.60
C VAL A 125 1.13 -13.37 -13.05
N MET A 126 2.16 -13.28 -13.89
CA MET A 126 3.43 -12.66 -13.50
C MET A 126 3.26 -11.18 -13.16
N THR A 127 2.44 -10.43 -13.89
CA THR A 127 2.21 -9.01 -13.60
C THR A 127 1.51 -8.83 -12.27
N ILE A 128 0.46 -9.61 -12.00
CA ILE A 128 -0.25 -9.60 -10.70
C ILE A 128 0.72 -9.96 -9.57
N PHE A 129 1.51 -11.01 -9.75
CA PHE A 129 2.49 -11.45 -8.77
C PHE A 129 3.56 -10.38 -8.48
N LEU A 130 4.18 -9.84 -9.52
CA LEU A 130 5.19 -8.78 -9.40
C LEU A 130 4.59 -7.52 -8.78
N PHE A 131 3.35 -7.17 -9.14
CA PHE A 131 2.61 -6.07 -8.52
C PHE A 131 2.42 -6.28 -7.02
N ILE A 132 1.94 -7.45 -6.59
CA ILE A 132 1.74 -7.78 -5.18
C ILE A 132 3.06 -7.71 -4.41
N ILE A 133 4.13 -8.30 -4.93
CA ILE A 133 5.45 -8.28 -4.27
C ILE A 133 5.97 -6.86 -4.13
N VAL A 134 5.97 -6.08 -5.21
CA VAL A 134 6.48 -4.71 -5.18
C VAL A 134 5.64 -3.86 -4.23
N ASN A 135 4.33 -3.99 -4.24
CA ASN A 135 3.44 -3.23 -3.37
C ASN A 135 3.61 -3.61 -1.88
N ASN A 136 3.90 -4.89 -1.59
CA ASN A 136 4.28 -5.35 -0.25
C ASN A 136 5.63 -4.79 0.18
N TRP A 137 6.62 -4.79 -0.71
CA TRP A 137 7.97 -4.32 -0.40
C TRP A 137 8.04 -2.81 -0.23
N ILE A 138 7.36 -2.06 -1.10
CA ILE A 138 7.26 -0.60 -1.00
C ILE A 138 6.66 -0.18 0.34
N GLY A 139 5.69 -0.95 0.86
CA GLY A 139 5.08 -0.68 2.17
C GLY A 139 6.05 -0.72 3.35
N ILE A 140 7.23 -1.34 3.20
CA ILE A 140 8.27 -1.44 4.24
C ILE A 140 9.30 -0.30 4.11
N LEU A 141 9.25 0.48 3.02
CA LEU A 141 10.19 1.58 2.81
C LEU A 141 9.97 2.71 3.83
N PRO A 142 11.05 3.34 4.34
CA PRO A 142 10.92 4.51 5.19
C PRO A 142 10.18 5.61 4.42
N GLY A 143 9.18 6.21 5.07
CA GLY A 143 8.30 7.21 4.45
C GLY A 143 6.93 6.66 4.05
N PHE A 144 6.78 5.34 3.89
CA PHE A 144 5.46 4.72 3.75
C PHE A 144 4.79 4.62 5.12
N GLY A 145 3.58 5.14 5.25
CA GLY A 145 2.84 5.18 6.51
C GLY A 145 3.33 6.21 7.54
N THR A 146 4.48 6.86 7.33
CA THR A 146 5.08 7.80 8.31
C THR A 146 5.04 9.28 7.89
N ILE A 147 4.80 9.55 6.60
CA ILE A 147 4.67 10.91 6.05
C ILE A 147 3.21 11.16 5.69
N GLY A 148 2.61 12.17 6.31
CA GLY A 148 1.19 12.49 6.13
C GLY A 148 0.85 13.89 6.59
N TRP A 149 -0.44 14.21 6.55
CA TRP A 149 -0.97 15.35 7.29
C TRP A 149 -1.53 14.86 8.63
N VAL A 150 -1.66 15.79 9.57
CA VAL A 150 -2.35 15.54 10.84
C VAL A 150 -3.77 16.06 10.74
N GLU A 151 -4.74 15.17 10.91
CA GLU A 151 -6.12 15.57 11.09
C GLU A 151 -6.32 16.08 12.52
N SER A 152 -6.96 17.26 12.65
CA SER A 152 -7.19 17.90 13.94
C SER A 152 -8.04 17.02 14.87
N PRO A 153 -7.77 16.96 16.18
CA PRO A 153 -8.48 16.10 17.13
C PRO A 153 -10.01 16.22 17.08
N LYS A 154 -10.55 17.43 16.85
CA LYS A 154 -12.00 17.67 16.71
C LYS A 154 -12.64 16.96 15.51
N LYS A 155 -11.90 16.83 14.40
CA LYS A 155 -12.37 16.10 13.21
C LYS A 155 -12.24 14.58 13.40
N VAL A 156 -11.20 14.13 14.08
CA VAL A 156 -11.03 12.72 14.45
C VAL A 156 -12.20 12.25 15.32
N LEU A 157 -12.61 13.08 16.29
CA LEU A 157 -13.77 12.80 17.13
C LEU A 157 -15.07 12.72 16.32
N HIS A 158 -15.30 13.70 15.43
CA HIS A 158 -16.47 13.72 14.56
C HIS A 158 -16.52 12.51 13.61
N HIS A 159 -15.38 12.06 13.07
CA HIS A 159 -15.32 10.86 12.22
C HIS A 159 -15.50 9.56 13.04
N ALA A 160 -15.04 9.52 14.29
CA ALA A 160 -15.25 8.39 15.19
C ALA A 160 -16.73 8.27 15.59
N GLU A 161 -17.37 9.39 15.94
CA GLU A 161 -18.79 9.48 16.27
C GLU A 161 -19.66 9.03 15.08
N GLU A 162 -19.40 9.54 13.88
CA GLU A 162 -20.15 9.16 12.68
C GLU A 162 -19.97 7.68 12.30
N LYS A 163 -18.78 7.10 12.52
CA LYS A 163 -18.54 5.67 12.29
C LYS A 163 -19.31 4.80 13.29
N ALA A 164 -19.35 5.17 14.56
CA ALA A 164 -20.06 4.40 15.58
C ALA A 164 -21.57 4.51 15.42
N GLU A 165 -22.10 5.68 15.06
CA GLU A 165 -23.52 5.84 14.70
C GLU A 165 -23.92 4.93 13.52
N ARG A 166 -23.07 4.82 12.50
CA ARG A 166 -23.30 3.90 11.36
C ARG A 166 -23.21 2.42 11.75
N ALA A 167 -22.45 2.09 12.79
CA ALA A 167 -22.34 0.75 13.35
C ALA A 167 -23.44 0.43 14.39
N GLY A 168 -24.24 1.42 14.80
CA GLY A 168 -25.25 1.29 15.85
C GLY A 168 -24.68 1.22 17.26
N GLU A 169 -23.47 1.74 17.47
CA GLU A 169 -22.72 1.70 18.73
C GLU A 169 -22.40 3.13 19.20
N HIS A 170 -22.24 3.35 20.51
CA HIS A 170 -21.83 4.65 21.04
C HIS A 170 -20.30 4.69 21.19
N VAL A 171 -19.66 5.78 20.76
CA VAL A 171 -18.21 5.95 20.95
C VAL A 171 -17.92 6.17 22.43
N ASP A 172 -17.17 5.26 23.03
CA ASP A 172 -16.46 5.54 24.28
C ASP A 172 -15.30 6.49 24.00
N VAL A 173 -15.56 7.79 24.15
CA VAL A 173 -14.63 8.92 23.94
C VAL A 173 -13.31 8.74 24.72
N ALA A 174 -13.34 7.96 25.80
CA ALA A 174 -12.21 7.62 26.66
C ALA A 174 -11.15 6.70 26.02
N HIS A 175 -11.45 6.02 24.91
CA HIS A 175 -10.54 5.05 24.26
C HIS A 175 -9.99 5.51 22.89
N VAL A 176 -10.20 6.77 22.52
CA VAL A 176 -9.61 7.32 21.29
C VAL A 176 -8.20 7.82 21.59
N ASP A 177 -7.20 7.03 21.21
CA ASP A 177 -5.79 7.40 21.33
C ASP A 177 -5.38 8.34 20.19
N LEU A 178 -4.99 9.56 20.55
CA LEU A 178 -4.40 10.54 19.65
C LEU A 178 -2.88 10.38 19.68
N GLN A 179 -2.24 10.46 18.52
CA GLN A 179 -0.79 10.38 18.46
C GLN A 179 -0.20 11.80 18.53
N VAL A 180 0.85 11.99 19.33
CA VAL A 180 1.50 13.29 19.52
C VAL A 180 2.64 13.44 18.54
N PHE A 181 2.54 14.43 17.64
CA PHE A 181 3.56 14.68 16.64
C PHE A 181 4.42 15.90 16.98
N GLU A 182 5.73 15.83 16.70
CA GLU A 182 6.63 16.98 16.79
C GLU A 182 6.56 17.82 15.49
N GLY A 183 6.14 19.09 15.61
CA GLY A 183 6.06 20.06 14.53
C GLY A 183 4.69 20.71 14.37
N THR A 184 4.66 22.01 14.07
CA THR A 184 3.46 22.86 13.96
C THR A 184 3.15 23.23 12.50
N GLY A 185 3.08 22.24 11.60
CA GLY A 185 2.87 22.44 10.16
C GLY A 185 1.97 21.38 9.52
N GLY A 186 1.47 21.63 8.30
CA GLY A 186 0.57 20.71 7.59
C GLY A 186 1.23 19.42 7.08
N LEU A 187 2.57 19.40 7.00
CA LEU A 187 3.36 18.20 6.73
C LEU A 187 3.99 17.74 8.04
N VAL A 188 3.66 16.54 8.48
CA VAL A 188 4.18 15.96 9.71
C VAL A 188 4.81 14.62 9.39
N MET A 189 5.98 14.39 9.97
CA MET A 189 6.70 13.12 9.88
C MET A 189 6.74 12.53 11.28
N LEU A 190 6.47 11.24 11.44
CA LEU A 190 6.80 10.57 12.70
C LEU A 190 8.32 10.50 12.83
N PRO A 191 8.92 11.14 13.86
CA PRO A 191 10.33 10.93 14.14
C PRO A 191 10.56 9.48 14.60
N PRO A 192 11.75 8.94 14.32
CA PRO A 192 12.11 7.58 14.67
C PRO A 192 11.92 7.32 16.17
N GLY A 193 11.08 6.33 16.53
CA GLY A 193 10.82 5.95 17.93
C GLY A 193 9.61 6.62 18.60
N SER A 194 8.81 7.45 17.92
CA SER A 194 7.60 8.07 18.51
C SER A 194 6.32 7.25 18.39
N VAL A 195 6.44 5.96 18.01
CA VAL A 195 5.29 5.08 17.72
C VAL A 195 4.40 4.91 18.94
N ASP A 196 4.97 4.90 20.15
CA ASP A 196 4.24 4.67 21.40
C ASP A 196 3.75 5.96 22.09
N ASN A 197 3.93 7.13 21.46
CA ASN A 197 3.57 8.42 22.06
C ASN A 197 2.10 8.78 21.78
N HIS A 198 1.21 8.19 22.58
CA HIS A 198 -0.24 8.41 22.51
C HIS A 198 -0.73 9.21 23.71
N ILE A 199 -1.68 10.13 23.46
CA ILE A 199 -2.47 10.80 24.50
C ILE A 199 -3.94 10.48 24.28
N SER A 200 -4.69 10.31 25.37
CA SER A 200 -6.15 10.14 25.27
C SER A 200 -6.83 11.46 24.87
N VAL A 201 -8.00 11.39 24.23
CA VAL A 201 -8.83 12.58 23.94
C VAL A 201 -9.16 13.36 25.23
N GLU A 202 -9.38 12.68 26.35
CA GLU A 202 -9.64 13.36 27.64
C GLU A 202 -8.43 14.18 28.13
N GLU A 203 -7.22 13.65 27.95
CA GLU A 203 -5.98 14.33 28.32
C GLU A 203 -5.71 15.54 27.40
N TYR A 204 -6.06 15.40 26.12
CA TYR A 204 -6.05 16.52 25.16
C TYR A 204 -7.03 17.64 25.57
N GLU A 205 -8.27 17.30 25.96
CA GLU A 205 -9.27 18.29 26.39
C GLU A 205 -8.87 19.01 27.69
N ARG A 206 -8.17 18.32 28.59
CA ARG A 206 -7.58 18.91 29.80
C ARG A 206 -6.32 19.73 29.52
N GLY A 207 -5.73 19.58 28.32
CA GLY A 207 -4.51 20.28 27.91
C GLY A 207 -3.26 19.77 28.62
N GLU A 208 -3.27 18.52 29.06
CA GLU A 208 -2.15 17.80 29.67
C GLU A 208 -1.49 16.88 28.62
N GLY A 209 -0.27 16.39 28.86
CA GLY A 209 0.37 15.38 28.01
C GLY A 209 1.07 15.84 26.72
N PHE A 210 0.99 17.13 26.32
CA PHE A 210 1.71 17.64 25.14
C PHE A 210 2.10 19.13 25.24
N ASP A 211 3.21 19.51 24.60
CA ASP A 211 3.64 20.91 24.49
C ASP A 211 2.92 21.63 23.33
N LYS A 212 1.98 22.51 23.67
CA LYS A 212 1.18 23.31 22.71
C LYS A 212 2.01 24.15 21.72
N LYS A 213 3.30 24.41 21.99
CA LYS A 213 4.17 25.21 21.10
C LYS A 213 4.94 24.38 20.08
N SER A 214 5.21 23.11 20.36
CA SER A 214 6.07 22.26 19.54
C SER A 214 5.40 20.99 19.05
N GLN A 215 4.27 20.60 19.66
CA GLN A 215 3.59 19.34 19.40
C GLN A 215 2.15 19.54 18.96
N THR A 216 1.74 18.72 17.98
CA THR A 216 0.37 18.70 17.46
C THR A 216 -0.19 17.30 17.68
N PRO A 217 -1.12 17.10 18.63
CA PRO A 217 -1.81 15.83 18.78
C PRO A 217 -2.86 15.67 17.67
N GLY A 218 -2.99 14.48 17.13
CA GLY A 218 -4.01 14.18 16.12
C GLY A 218 -3.86 12.77 15.56
N LEU A 219 -4.53 12.53 14.44
CA LEU A 219 -4.40 11.28 13.69
C LEU A 219 -3.58 11.55 12.43
N LEU A 220 -2.49 10.81 12.22
CA LEU A 220 -1.74 10.88 10.96
C LEU A 220 -2.53 10.16 9.88
N ILE A 221 -2.90 10.91 8.83
CA ILE A 221 -3.38 10.30 7.58
C ILE A 221 -2.18 10.24 6.63
N PRO A 222 -1.59 9.05 6.42
CA PRO A 222 -0.41 8.92 5.58
C PRO A 222 -0.79 9.15 4.12
N TYR A 223 0.06 9.91 3.41
CA TYR A 223 -0.09 10.10 1.96
C TYR A 223 0.16 8.81 1.18
N LEU A 224 1.11 8.01 1.69
CA LEU A 224 1.51 6.75 1.09
C LEU A 224 1.13 5.62 2.04
N ARG A 225 0.05 4.91 1.70
CA ARG A 225 -0.39 3.69 2.39
C ARG A 225 -0.23 2.52 1.42
N SER A 226 0.40 1.42 1.83
CA SER A 226 0.58 0.24 0.96
C SER A 226 -0.78 -0.20 0.41
N ALA A 227 -0.90 -0.36 -0.90
CA ALA A 227 -2.21 -0.61 -1.49
C ALA A 227 -2.78 -1.99 -1.11
N ASN A 228 -1.96 -2.91 -0.59
CA ASN A 228 -2.42 -4.21 -0.07
C ASN A 228 -3.08 -4.13 1.32
N THR A 229 -2.96 -3.01 2.02
CA THR A 229 -3.64 -2.79 3.32
C THR A 229 -5.11 -2.36 3.17
N ASP A 230 -5.51 -1.99 1.96
CA ASP A 230 -6.86 -1.63 1.58
C ASP A 230 -7.56 -2.83 0.93
N ILE A 231 -8.80 -3.10 1.33
CA ILE A 231 -9.61 -4.20 0.80
C ILE A 231 -9.91 -4.07 -0.70
N ASN A 232 -9.95 -2.84 -1.21
CA ASN A 232 -10.31 -2.58 -2.60
C ASN A 232 -9.27 -3.13 -3.59
N THR A 233 -7.97 -3.10 -3.24
CA THR A 233 -6.90 -3.53 -4.15
C THR A 233 -6.89 -5.06 -4.35
N PRO A 234 -6.89 -5.91 -3.30
CA PRO A 234 -7.02 -7.35 -3.46
C PRO A 234 -8.34 -7.74 -4.13
N LEU A 235 -9.45 -7.07 -3.78
CA LEU A 235 -10.76 -7.33 -4.38
C LEU A 235 -10.75 -7.02 -5.88
N ALA A 236 -10.17 -5.89 -6.29
CA ALA A 236 -10.03 -5.54 -7.70
C ALA A 236 -9.17 -6.56 -8.47
N LEU A 237 -8.03 -6.98 -7.91
CA LEU A 237 -7.18 -8.00 -8.52
C LEU A 237 -7.91 -9.35 -8.65
N ALA A 238 -8.68 -9.76 -7.64
CA ALA A 238 -9.49 -10.96 -7.67
C ALA A 238 -10.58 -10.89 -8.75
N LEU A 239 -11.26 -9.75 -8.88
CA LEU A 239 -12.27 -9.52 -9.92
C LEU A 239 -11.64 -9.53 -11.32
N ILE A 240 -10.49 -8.88 -11.51
CA ILE A 240 -9.77 -8.89 -12.79
C ILE A 240 -9.36 -10.32 -13.16
N ALA A 241 -8.81 -11.07 -12.21
CA ALA A 241 -8.44 -12.47 -12.43
C ALA A 241 -9.66 -13.32 -12.81
N MET A 242 -10.76 -13.20 -12.06
CA MET A 242 -12.02 -13.88 -12.34
C MET A 242 -12.53 -13.55 -13.73
N VAL A 243 -12.68 -12.27 -14.07
CA VAL A 243 -13.20 -11.82 -15.37
C VAL A 243 -12.32 -12.32 -16.50
N THR A 244 -11.00 -12.28 -16.33
CA THR A 244 -10.08 -12.72 -17.37
C THR A 244 -10.14 -14.23 -17.58
N ILE A 245 -10.30 -15.02 -16.51
CA ILE A 245 -10.52 -16.47 -16.59
C ILE A 245 -11.81 -16.77 -17.37
N HIS A 246 -12.92 -16.09 -17.05
CA HIS A 246 -14.19 -16.30 -17.75
C HIS A 246 -14.10 -15.89 -19.21
N TRP A 247 -13.47 -14.75 -19.49
CA TRP A 247 -13.22 -14.28 -20.85
C TRP A 247 -12.43 -15.30 -21.66
N TRP A 248 -11.37 -15.87 -21.10
CA TRP A 248 -10.59 -16.89 -21.79
C TRP A 248 -11.35 -18.19 -21.97
N CYS A 249 -12.07 -18.65 -20.96
CA CYS A 249 -12.88 -19.86 -21.02
C CYS A 249 -13.96 -19.75 -22.12
N LEU A 250 -14.64 -18.61 -22.20
CA LEU A 250 -15.55 -18.26 -23.29
C LEU A 250 -14.85 -18.25 -24.65
N SER A 251 -13.65 -17.67 -24.73
CA SER A 251 -12.89 -17.58 -25.98
C SER A 251 -12.37 -18.94 -26.49
N THR A 252 -12.14 -19.91 -25.61
CA THR A 252 -11.60 -21.23 -25.97
C THR A 252 -12.68 -22.29 -26.17
N LEU A 253 -13.73 -22.30 -25.33
CA LEU A 253 -14.80 -23.30 -25.39
C LEU A 253 -16.05 -22.83 -26.15
N GLY A 254 -16.17 -21.52 -26.40
CA GLY A 254 -17.39 -20.90 -26.90
C GLY A 254 -18.45 -20.74 -25.80
N ILE A 255 -19.48 -19.92 -26.08
CA ILE A 255 -20.52 -19.55 -25.11
C ILE A 255 -21.25 -20.79 -24.58
N PHE A 256 -21.65 -21.70 -25.47
CA PHE A 256 -22.39 -22.91 -25.11
C PHE A 256 -21.52 -23.97 -24.41
N GLY A 257 -20.22 -24.03 -24.74
CA GLY A 257 -19.27 -24.92 -24.07
C GLY A 257 -18.88 -24.44 -22.68
N HIS A 258 -18.95 -23.13 -22.43
CA HIS A 258 -18.65 -22.52 -21.13
C HIS A 258 -19.83 -22.61 -20.15
N ILE A 259 -21.05 -22.31 -20.59
CA ILE A 259 -22.25 -22.33 -19.72
C ILE A 259 -22.58 -23.73 -19.20
N GLY A 260 -22.13 -24.79 -19.89
CA GLY A 260 -22.35 -26.18 -19.51
C GLY A 260 -21.35 -26.76 -18.50
N LYS A 261 -20.40 -25.98 -17.97
CA LYS A 261 -19.38 -26.39 -17.00
C LYS A 261 -19.36 -25.46 -15.79
#